data_AF-A0A932Q082-F1
#
_entry.id   AF-A0A932Q082-F1
#
_cell.length_a   1.000
_cell.length_b   1.000
_cell.length_c   1.000
_cell.angle_alpha   90.00
_cell.angle_beta   90.00
_cell.angle_gamma   90.00
#
_symmetry.space_group_name_H-M   'P 1'
#
loop_
_entity.id
_entity.type
_entity.pdbx_description
1 polymer ?
#
loop_
_entity_poly.entity_id
_entity_poly.type
_entity_poly.pdbx_seq_one_letter_code
_entity_poly.pdbx_strand_id
1 'polypeptide(L)'
;MLPWFARNYFAVGNPYPSAGTKTIFLTNYDELFRFTDDLTLERYLAWGAWNIFESKLVAAARNVFIIVFGDLQVFLAPFALIGWWQLRNNKYFLPFTIYFLLLFFAMTLLFTFPSWRGSLLHSATALLPFLAIAAPRGIDAAVEFIARKRKTWDAAIAARFFRAGFVGMAIFFSVFLYAQGVFDFQVSEASTIPLWNDRDAHYPQIARWLDANARADDSVMVIDPPSFYNVSHRRALMLPTDSAEAIFAAARKYNARYFILEFDHPRPLQDLYAEKISIAGFTRVAIFRDALNRRVFVYEIAQ
;
A
#
# COMPACT_ATOMS: atom_id res chain seq x y z
N MET A 1 -9.60 -21.73 -3.08
CA MET A 1 -9.45 -20.96 -4.34
C MET A 1 -10.27 -21.51 -5.52
N LEU A 2 -10.58 -22.82 -5.61
CA LEU A 2 -11.30 -23.38 -6.77
C LEU A 2 -12.61 -22.65 -7.18
N PRO A 3 -13.51 -22.24 -6.26
CA PRO A 3 -14.69 -21.48 -6.64
C PRO A 3 -14.38 -20.13 -7.30
N TRP A 4 -13.28 -19.47 -6.88
CA TRP A 4 -12.84 -18.20 -7.46
C TRP A 4 -12.30 -18.37 -8.88
N PHE A 5 -11.53 -19.43 -9.13
CA PHE A 5 -11.04 -19.74 -10.47
C PHE A 5 -12.17 -20.11 -11.43
N ALA A 6 -13.16 -20.88 -10.95
CA ALA A 6 -14.37 -21.16 -11.73
C ALA A 6 -15.12 -19.87 -12.06
N ARG A 7 -15.36 -18.99 -11.07
CA ARG A 7 -15.98 -17.68 -11.28
C ARG A 7 -15.22 -16.85 -12.31
N ASN A 8 -13.88 -16.78 -12.25
CA ASN A 8 -13.09 -16.02 -13.21
C ASN A 8 -13.18 -16.62 -14.62
N TYR A 9 -13.12 -17.94 -14.74
CA TYR A 9 -13.30 -18.61 -16.03
C TYR A 9 -14.66 -18.28 -16.66
N PHE A 10 -15.75 -18.36 -15.88
CA PHE A 10 -17.09 -18.06 -16.40
C PHE A 10 -17.34 -16.56 -16.63
N ALA A 11 -16.71 -15.67 -15.86
CA ALA A 11 -16.92 -14.23 -15.98
C ALA A 11 -16.03 -13.57 -17.05
N VAL A 12 -14.78 -14.02 -17.19
CA VAL A 12 -13.75 -13.37 -18.04
C VAL A 12 -12.97 -14.34 -18.94
N GLY A 13 -13.35 -15.62 -19.00
CA GLY A 13 -12.77 -16.61 -19.90
C GLY A 13 -11.40 -17.15 -19.47
N ASN A 14 -10.88 -16.75 -18.30
CA ASN A 14 -9.57 -17.17 -17.82
C ASN A 14 -9.58 -17.36 -16.30
N PRO A 15 -9.16 -18.52 -15.75
CA PRO A 15 -9.12 -18.73 -14.30
C PRO A 15 -8.14 -17.78 -13.59
N TYR A 16 -7.07 -17.36 -14.29
CA TYR A 16 -6.04 -16.45 -13.82
C TYR A 16 -5.93 -15.24 -14.74
N PRO A 17 -6.60 -14.12 -14.43
CA PRO A 17 -6.43 -12.89 -15.20
C PRO A 17 -4.95 -12.46 -15.17
N SER A 18 -4.36 -12.26 -16.35
CA SER A 18 -2.94 -11.93 -16.51
C SER A 18 -2.55 -10.53 -16.01
N ALA A 19 -3.52 -9.71 -15.62
CA ALA A 19 -3.31 -8.36 -15.09
C ALA A 19 -2.33 -8.34 -13.91
N GLY A 20 -2.36 -9.36 -13.04
CA GLY A 20 -1.45 -9.45 -11.90
C GLY A 20 0.02 -9.67 -12.31
N THR A 21 0.29 -10.59 -13.25
CA THR A 21 1.66 -10.89 -13.69
C THR A 21 2.27 -9.78 -14.53
N LYS A 22 1.42 -9.02 -15.24
CA LYS A 22 1.80 -7.81 -15.97
C LYS A 22 2.45 -6.73 -15.09
N THR A 23 2.17 -6.72 -13.79
CA THR A 23 2.77 -5.76 -12.83
C THR A 23 4.29 -5.95 -12.64
N ILE A 24 4.86 -7.05 -13.16
CA ILE A 24 6.32 -7.24 -13.20
C ILE A 24 7.02 -6.19 -14.08
N PHE A 25 6.29 -5.65 -15.06
CA PHE A 25 6.81 -4.72 -16.06
C PHE A 25 6.48 -3.24 -15.75
N LEU A 26 6.13 -2.91 -14.51
CA LEU A 26 5.91 -1.52 -14.09
C LEU A 26 7.24 -0.75 -14.08
N THR A 27 7.21 0.53 -14.46
CA THR A 27 8.34 1.47 -14.31
C THR A 27 8.13 2.47 -13.16
N ASN A 28 6.90 2.54 -12.65
CA ASN A 28 6.51 3.25 -11.45
C ASN A 28 5.18 2.67 -10.93
N TYR A 29 4.80 2.99 -9.69
CA TYR A 29 3.59 2.41 -9.09
C TYR A 29 2.29 2.92 -9.70
N ASP A 30 2.28 4.17 -10.19
CA ASP A 30 1.09 4.78 -10.77
C ASP A 30 0.68 4.01 -12.04
N GLU A 31 1.61 3.29 -12.68
CA GLU A 31 1.30 2.42 -13.83
C GLU A 31 0.35 1.25 -13.52
N LEU A 32 0.06 0.95 -12.24
CA LEU A 32 -0.86 -0.12 -11.84
C LEU A 32 -2.28 0.09 -12.39
N PHE A 33 -2.69 1.34 -12.57
CA PHE A 33 -4.03 1.73 -12.99
C PHE A 33 -4.05 2.39 -14.38
N ARG A 34 -3.05 2.08 -15.23
CA ARG A 34 -3.08 2.48 -16.64
C ARG A 34 -4.22 1.80 -17.37
N PHE A 35 -4.68 2.43 -18.43
CA PHE A 35 -5.82 1.95 -19.20
C PHE A 35 -5.54 1.77 -20.69
N THR A 36 -4.76 2.64 -21.34
CA THR A 36 -4.61 2.63 -22.81
C THR A 36 -3.49 1.74 -23.32
N ASP A 37 -2.40 1.60 -22.57
CA ASP A 37 -1.20 0.86 -23.00
C ASP A 37 -0.97 -0.38 -22.15
N ASP A 38 -0.42 -1.43 -22.78
CA ASP A 38 -0.13 -2.67 -22.08
C ASP A 38 1.20 -2.64 -21.30
N LEU A 39 1.29 -3.43 -20.24
CA LEU A 39 2.51 -3.65 -19.47
C LEU A 39 3.35 -4.77 -20.11
N THR A 40 4.29 -4.40 -21.00
CA THR A 40 5.10 -5.35 -21.79
C THR A 40 6.56 -5.36 -21.37
N LEU A 41 7.23 -6.49 -21.62
CA LEU A 41 8.68 -6.62 -21.41
C LEU A 41 9.48 -5.63 -22.27
N GLU A 42 9.06 -5.40 -23.51
CA GLU A 42 9.73 -4.48 -24.43
C GLU A 42 9.79 -3.05 -23.87
N ARG A 43 8.65 -2.51 -23.40
CA ARG A 43 8.61 -1.19 -22.78
C ARG A 43 9.49 -1.14 -21.53
N TYR A 44 9.40 -2.19 -20.71
CA TYR A 44 10.19 -2.27 -19.48
C TYR A 44 11.69 -2.27 -19.76
N LEU A 45 12.16 -3.02 -20.77
CA LEU A 45 13.57 -3.02 -21.19
C LEU A 45 13.98 -1.68 -21.83
N ALA A 46 13.08 -1.05 -22.60
CA ALA A 46 13.30 0.27 -23.20
C ALA A 46 13.42 1.39 -22.14
N TRP A 47 12.89 1.19 -20.93
CA TRP A 47 13.09 2.10 -19.80
C TRP A 47 14.58 2.25 -19.41
N GLY A 48 15.40 1.25 -19.75
CA GLY A 48 16.86 1.30 -19.61
C GLY A 48 17.39 0.48 -18.43
N ALA A 49 18.49 -0.22 -18.67
CA ALA A 49 19.09 -1.14 -17.69
C ALA A 49 19.47 -0.47 -16.36
N TRP A 50 19.94 0.78 -16.41
CA TRP A 50 20.30 1.53 -15.20
C TRP A 50 19.06 1.83 -14.33
N ASN A 51 17.99 2.35 -14.94
CA ASN A 51 16.74 2.64 -14.24
C ASN A 51 16.14 1.37 -13.60
N ILE A 52 16.17 0.26 -14.35
CA ILE A 52 15.77 -1.05 -13.83
C ILE A 52 16.60 -1.44 -12.61
N PHE A 53 17.93 -1.40 -12.72
CA PHE A 53 18.83 -1.78 -11.64
C PHE A 53 18.64 -0.91 -10.40
N GLU A 54 18.62 0.42 -10.56
CA GLU A 54 18.38 1.37 -9.50
C GLU A 54 17.04 1.11 -8.80
N SER A 55 15.98 0.84 -9.56
CA SER A 55 14.66 0.50 -8.98
C SER A 55 14.73 -0.72 -8.06
N LYS A 56 15.56 -1.72 -8.37
CA LYS A 56 15.72 -2.92 -7.54
C LYS A 56 16.50 -2.62 -6.26
N LEU A 57 17.52 -1.76 -6.33
CA LEU A 57 18.26 -1.34 -5.14
C LEU A 57 17.36 -0.53 -4.20
N VAL A 58 16.60 0.41 -4.74
CA VAL A 58 15.61 1.18 -3.98
C VAL A 58 14.55 0.24 -3.38
N ALA A 59 14.10 -0.78 -4.13
CA ALA A 59 13.15 -1.76 -3.61
C ALA A 59 13.73 -2.59 -2.48
N ALA A 60 14.96 -3.07 -2.61
CA ALA A 60 15.63 -3.83 -1.56
C ALA A 60 15.72 -3.01 -0.27
N ALA A 61 16.17 -1.75 -0.36
CA ALA A 61 16.27 -0.85 0.78
C ALA A 61 14.91 -0.57 1.44
N ARG A 62 13.88 -0.28 0.64
CA ARG A 62 12.51 -0.06 1.14
C ARG A 62 11.90 -1.33 1.75
N ASN A 63 12.15 -2.49 1.15
CA ASN A 63 11.66 -3.77 1.66
C ASN A 63 12.32 -4.11 3.00
N VAL A 64 13.63 -3.86 3.16
CA VAL A 64 14.32 -3.96 4.46
C VAL A 64 13.68 -3.01 5.46
N PHE A 65 13.44 -1.75 5.08
CA PHE A 65 12.78 -0.78 5.95
C PHE A 65 11.39 -1.26 6.39
N ILE A 66 10.59 -1.83 5.49
CA ILE A 66 9.25 -2.35 5.81
C ILE A 66 9.33 -3.52 6.79
N ILE A 67 10.24 -4.47 6.61
CA ILE A 67 10.39 -5.60 7.55
C ILE A 67 10.88 -5.09 8.92
N VAL A 68 11.89 -4.22 8.92
CA VAL A 68 12.48 -3.69 10.16
C VAL A 68 11.48 -2.82 10.91
N PHE A 69 10.81 -1.89 10.25
CA PHE A 69 9.88 -0.94 10.87
C PHE A 69 8.49 -1.54 11.07
N GLY A 70 7.93 -2.17 10.04
CA GLY A 70 6.57 -2.72 10.05
C GLY A 70 6.44 -3.97 10.92
N ASP A 71 7.25 -5.00 10.67
CA ASP A 71 7.11 -6.28 11.36
C ASP A 71 7.89 -6.34 12.69
N LEU A 72 9.02 -5.62 12.76
CA LEU A 72 9.97 -5.70 13.89
C LEU A 72 10.06 -4.41 14.72
N GLN A 73 9.28 -3.38 14.37
CA GLN A 73 9.19 -2.10 15.10
C GLN A 73 10.56 -1.47 15.41
N VAL A 74 11.55 -1.71 14.54
CA VAL A 74 12.96 -1.33 14.65
C VAL A 74 13.71 -2.03 15.79
N PHE A 75 13.21 -1.97 17.02
CA PHE A 75 13.93 -2.45 18.20
C PHE A 75 14.00 -3.98 18.31
N LEU A 76 13.07 -4.73 17.69
CA LEU A 76 13.15 -6.20 17.66
C LEU A 76 14.09 -6.71 16.57
N ALA A 77 14.43 -5.87 15.58
CA ALA A 77 15.22 -6.29 14.42
C ALA A 77 16.56 -6.95 14.75
N PRO A 78 17.45 -6.37 15.61
CA PRO A 78 18.71 -7.02 15.93
C PRO A 78 18.52 -8.37 16.62
N PHE A 79 17.50 -8.50 17.48
CA PHE A 79 17.23 -9.74 18.21
C PHE A 79 16.61 -10.81 17.31
N ALA A 80 15.66 -10.43 16.45
CA ALA A 80 15.10 -11.34 15.45
C ALA A 80 16.20 -11.90 14.53
N LEU A 81 17.17 -11.06 14.14
CA LEU A 81 18.33 -11.49 13.33
C LEU A 81 19.22 -12.49 14.08
N ILE A 82 19.57 -12.22 15.35
CA ILE A 82 20.35 -13.14 16.18
C ILE A 82 19.61 -14.48 16.36
N GLY A 83 18.32 -14.42 16.68
CA GLY A 83 17.50 -15.61 16.87
C GLY A 83 17.34 -16.42 15.59
N TRP A 84 17.08 -15.76 14.46
CA TRP A 84 17.04 -16.42 13.16
C TRP A 84 18.37 -17.11 12.84
N TRP A 85 19.49 -16.42 13.06
CA TRP A 85 20.82 -17.01 12.86
C TRP A 85 21.00 -18.27 13.71
N GLN A 86 20.63 -18.26 14.98
CA GLN A 86 20.70 -19.45 15.85
C GLN A 86 19.78 -20.58 15.41
N LEU A 87 18.66 -20.26 14.77
CA LEU A 87 17.63 -21.20 14.34
C LEU A 87 17.80 -21.66 12.88
N ARG A 88 18.78 -21.13 12.13
CA ARG A 88 18.97 -21.41 10.69
C ARG A 88 19.11 -22.89 10.33
N ASN A 89 19.61 -23.71 11.25
CA ASN A 89 19.78 -25.16 11.07
C ASN A 89 18.59 -25.98 11.61
N ASN A 90 17.57 -25.34 12.19
CA ASN A 90 16.38 -26.02 12.69
C ASN A 90 15.44 -26.34 11.52
N LYS A 91 15.14 -27.62 11.31
CA LYS A 91 14.27 -28.10 10.22
C LYS A 91 12.88 -27.47 10.22
N TYR A 92 12.36 -27.06 11.38
CA TYR A 92 11.06 -26.39 11.48
C TYR A 92 11.12 -24.90 11.09
N PHE A 93 12.31 -24.30 11.11
CA PHE A 93 12.55 -22.91 10.72
C PHE A 93 12.88 -22.75 9.24
N LEU A 94 13.30 -23.84 8.58
CA LEU A 94 13.69 -23.83 7.17
C LEU A 94 12.57 -23.36 6.23
N PRO A 95 11.31 -23.84 6.33
CA PRO A 95 10.24 -23.38 5.43
C PRO A 95 9.99 -21.87 5.52
N PHE A 96 10.04 -21.30 6.72
CA PHE A 96 9.87 -19.86 6.94
C PHE A 96 11.06 -19.06 6.42
N THR A 97 12.27 -19.59 6.55
CA THR A 97 13.47 -18.96 5.98
C THR A 97 13.39 -18.94 4.45
N ILE A 98 12.99 -20.07 3.84
CA ILE A 98 12.77 -20.16 2.39
C ILE A 98 11.69 -19.17 1.97
N TYR A 99 10.55 -19.16 2.68
CA TYR A 99 9.46 -18.23 2.39
C TYR A 99 9.90 -16.76 2.51
N PHE A 100 10.62 -16.39 3.57
CA PHE A 100 11.17 -15.05 3.75
C PHE A 100 12.06 -14.63 2.58
N LEU A 101 13.02 -15.48 2.20
CA LEU A 101 13.95 -15.18 1.11
C LEU A 101 13.19 -15.08 -0.23
N LEU A 102 12.32 -16.03 -0.53
CA LEU A 102 11.51 -16.02 -1.75
C LEU A 102 10.62 -14.79 -1.80
N LEU A 103 9.94 -14.44 -0.70
CA LEU A 103 9.11 -13.25 -0.61
C LEU A 103 9.95 -11.99 -0.84
N PHE A 104 11.06 -11.84 -0.12
CA PHE A 104 11.94 -10.67 -0.23
C PHE A 104 12.46 -10.50 -1.66
N PHE A 105 12.97 -11.57 -2.29
CA PHE A 105 13.49 -11.51 -3.66
C PHE A 105 12.39 -11.34 -4.69
N ALA A 106 11.24 -11.99 -4.56
CA ALA A 106 10.11 -11.80 -5.48
C ALA A 106 9.58 -10.35 -5.42
N MET A 107 9.42 -9.81 -4.21
CA MET A 107 8.98 -8.43 -3.99
C MET A 107 10.02 -7.40 -4.43
N THR A 108 11.30 -7.73 -4.33
CA THR A 108 12.37 -6.83 -4.79
C THR A 108 12.53 -6.86 -6.30
N LEU A 109 12.62 -8.05 -6.90
CA LEU A 109 13.04 -8.24 -8.30
C LEU A 109 11.88 -8.26 -9.29
N LEU A 110 10.76 -8.89 -8.93
CA LEU A 110 9.61 -9.08 -9.80
C LEU A 110 8.55 -8.00 -9.55
N PHE A 111 8.11 -7.85 -8.30
CA PHE A 111 7.03 -6.95 -7.93
C PHE A 111 7.55 -5.66 -7.25
N THR A 112 8.59 -5.07 -7.84
CA THR A 112 9.37 -3.94 -7.29
C THR A 112 8.52 -2.76 -6.85
N PHE A 113 7.57 -2.31 -7.67
CA PHE A 113 6.73 -1.15 -7.34
C PHE A 113 5.55 -1.50 -6.42
N PRO A 114 4.86 -2.66 -6.62
CA PRO A 114 3.85 -3.11 -5.66
C PRO A 114 4.40 -3.41 -4.26
N SER A 115 5.66 -3.83 -4.12
CA SER A 115 6.21 -4.32 -2.85
C SER A 115 6.11 -3.29 -1.73
N TRP A 116 6.65 -2.09 -1.97
CA TRP A 116 6.75 -1.07 -0.94
C TRP A 116 5.48 -0.23 -0.78
N ARG A 117 4.49 -0.44 -1.65
CA ARG A 117 3.16 0.19 -1.58
C ARG A 117 2.14 -0.68 -0.83
N GLY A 118 2.62 -1.67 -0.08
CA GLY A 118 1.81 -2.47 0.84
C GLY A 118 1.89 -3.98 0.59
N SER A 119 2.22 -4.42 -0.62
CA SER A 119 2.17 -5.86 -0.96
C SER A 119 3.15 -6.70 -0.13
N LEU A 120 4.35 -6.17 0.16
CA LEU A 120 5.30 -6.84 1.04
C LEU A 120 4.75 -6.91 2.46
N LEU A 121 4.26 -5.79 3.02
CA LEU A 121 3.75 -5.74 4.39
C LEU A 121 2.60 -6.73 4.60
N HIS A 122 1.63 -6.78 3.67
CA HIS A 122 0.54 -7.74 3.74
C HIS A 122 1.02 -9.19 3.64
N SER A 123 1.98 -9.48 2.77
CA SER A 123 2.53 -10.83 2.61
C SER A 123 3.39 -11.25 3.80
N ALA A 124 4.15 -10.31 4.38
CA ALA A 124 5.05 -10.55 5.49
C ALA A 124 4.32 -10.89 6.80
N THR A 125 3.01 -10.66 6.89
CA THR A 125 2.18 -11.12 8.02
C THR A 125 2.33 -12.62 8.30
N ALA A 126 2.58 -13.44 7.28
CA ALA A 126 2.84 -14.87 7.42
C ALA A 126 4.16 -15.19 8.15
N LEU A 127 5.08 -14.22 8.27
CA LEU A 127 6.33 -14.34 9.00
C LEU A 127 6.19 -14.02 10.50
N LEU A 128 5.12 -13.34 10.92
CA LEU A 128 4.97 -12.88 12.30
C LEU A 128 5.09 -14.00 13.34
N PRO A 129 4.49 -15.20 13.17
CA PRO A 129 4.66 -16.29 14.14
C PRO A 129 6.12 -16.74 14.26
N PHE A 130 6.87 -16.70 13.17
CA PHE A 130 8.29 -17.05 13.15
C PHE A 130 9.15 -15.99 13.81
N LEU A 131 8.91 -14.71 13.51
CA LEU A 131 9.59 -13.58 14.13
C LEU A 131 9.32 -13.52 15.64
N ALA A 132 8.11 -13.89 16.07
CA ALA A 132 7.71 -14.01 17.47
C ALA A 132 8.48 -15.11 18.24
N ILE A 133 9.06 -16.10 17.56
CA ILE A 133 9.94 -17.10 18.17
C ILE A 133 11.41 -16.66 18.08
N ALA A 134 11.82 -16.09 16.94
CA ALA A 134 13.20 -15.66 16.71
C ALA A 134 13.60 -14.52 17.67
N ALA A 135 12.76 -13.50 17.84
CA ALA A 135 13.10 -12.33 18.65
C ALA A 135 13.39 -12.67 20.13
N PRO A 136 12.55 -13.42 20.88
CA PRO A 136 12.87 -13.82 22.25
C PRO A 136 14.16 -14.62 22.36
N ARG A 137 14.43 -15.52 21.41
CA ARG A 137 15.66 -16.30 21.40
C ARG A 137 16.90 -15.43 21.19
N GLY A 138 16.80 -14.40 20.36
CA GLY A 138 17.87 -13.41 20.20
C GLY A 138 18.06 -12.52 21.42
N ILE A 139 16.97 -12.16 22.11
CA ILE A 139 17.02 -11.43 23.39
C ILE A 139 17.80 -12.25 24.41
N ASP A 140 17.50 -13.54 24.55
CA ASP A 140 18.20 -14.44 25.47
C ASP A 140 19.70 -14.51 25.19
N ALA A 141 20.04 -14.70 23.91
CA ALA A 141 21.42 -14.76 23.47
C ALA A 141 22.19 -13.47 23.77
N ALA A 142 21.54 -12.31 23.58
CA ALA A 142 22.12 -11.02 23.90
C ALA A 142 22.31 -10.84 25.41
N VAL A 143 21.33 -11.24 26.23
CA VAL A 143 21.41 -11.19 27.70
C VAL A 143 22.52 -12.10 28.21
N GLU A 144 22.60 -13.34 27.74
CA GLU A 144 23.65 -14.30 28.11
C GLU A 144 25.04 -13.79 27.71
N PHE A 145 25.17 -13.17 26.53
CA PHE A 145 26.42 -12.54 26.11
C PHE A 145 26.84 -11.42 27.06
N ILE A 146 25.91 -10.58 27.51
CA ILE A 146 26.24 -9.49 28.45
C ILE A 146 26.52 -10.04 29.85
N ALA A 147 25.75 -11.01 30.34
CA ALA A 147 25.94 -11.64 31.65
C ALA A 147 27.32 -12.30 31.78
N ARG A 148 27.84 -12.90 30.69
CA ARG A 148 29.22 -13.42 30.65
C ARG A 148 30.28 -12.33 30.86
N LYS A 149 30.01 -11.09 30.44
CA LYS A 149 30.90 -9.94 30.60
C LYS A 149 30.68 -9.19 31.92
N ARG A 150 29.48 -9.24 32.48
CA ARG A 150 29.07 -8.56 33.71
C ARG A 150 28.61 -9.58 34.74
N LYS A 151 29.55 -10.05 35.56
CA LYS A 151 29.30 -11.10 36.57
C LYS A 151 28.22 -10.75 37.61
N THR A 152 27.88 -9.48 37.78
CA THR A 152 26.82 -9.01 38.68
C THR A 152 25.42 -9.12 38.10
N TRP A 153 25.27 -9.43 36.81
CA TRP A 153 23.98 -9.63 36.18
C TRP A 153 23.44 -11.04 36.40
N ASP A 154 22.26 -11.13 37.00
CA ASP A 154 21.44 -12.34 36.95
C ASP A 154 20.79 -12.45 35.57
N ALA A 155 21.25 -13.42 34.78
CA ALA A 155 20.78 -13.64 33.41
C ALA A 155 19.29 -14.01 33.35
N ALA A 156 18.77 -14.75 34.33
CA ALA A 156 17.37 -15.18 34.34
C ALA A 156 16.43 -14.00 34.62
N ILE A 157 16.79 -13.14 35.58
CA ILE A 157 16.04 -11.91 35.87
C ILE A 157 16.12 -10.95 34.68
N ALA A 158 17.32 -10.73 34.14
CA ALA A 158 17.50 -9.85 32.99
C ALA A 158 16.71 -10.31 31.75
N ALA A 159 16.75 -11.62 31.42
CA ALA A 159 16.00 -12.16 30.29
C ALA A 159 14.49 -11.95 30.45
N ARG A 160 13.92 -12.21 31.64
CA ARG A 160 12.50 -11.94 31.93
C ARG A 160 12.16 -10.46 31.77
N PHE A 161 12.99 -9.58 32.33
CA PHE A 161 12.80 -8.14 32.24
C PHE A 161 12.81 -7.65 30.79
N PHE A 162 13.83 -8.01 29.99
CA PHE A 162 13.91 -7.57 28.60
C PHE A 162 12.82 -8.17 27.72
N ARG A 163 12.48 -9.45 27.88
CA ARG A 163 11.36 -10.06 27.13
C ARG A 163 10.04 -9.34 27.42
N ALA A 164 9.69 -9.15 28.69
CA ALA A 164 8.47 -8.45 29.09
C ALA A 164 8.49 -6.98 28.65
N GLY A 165 9.64 -6.30 28.81
CA GLY A 165 9.85 -4.93 28.40
C GLY A 165 9.67 -4.73 26.89
N PHE A 166 10.23 -5.61 26.06
CA PHE A 166 10.07 -5.54 24.60
C PHE A 166 8.65 -5.86 24.13
N VAL A 167 7.94 -6.78 24.80
CA VAL A 167 6.50 -6.99 24.53
C VAL A 167 5.70 -5.74 24.91
N GLY A 168 5.97 -5.15 26.08
CA GLY A 168 5.32 -3.90 26.50
C GLY A 168 5.61 -2.75 25.55
N MET A 169 6.86 -2.62 25.09
CA MET A 169 7.28 -1.65 24.08
C MET A 169 6.54 -1.88 22.76
N ALA A 170 6.36 -3.14 22.35
CA ALA A 170 5.65 -3.46 21.12
C ALA A 170 4.18 -3.07 21.17
N ILE A 171 3.51 -3.39 22.28
CA ILE A 171 2.13 -2.97 22.54
C ILE A 171 2.05 -1.45 22.56
N PHE A 172 2.96 -0.78 23.27
CA PHE A 172 3.00 0.68 23.36
C PHE A 172 3.12 1.33 21.98
N PHE A 173 4.10 0.93 21.15
CA PHE A 173 4.26 1.48 19.80
C PHE A 173 3.04 1.20 18.91
N SER A 174 2.47 0.00 18.97
CA SER A 174 1.25 -0.33 18.21
C SER A 174 0.08 0.56 18.60
N VAL A 175 -0.18 0.72 19.90
CA VAL A 175 -1.26 1.58 20.41
C VAL A 175 -0.98 3.05 20.08
N PHE A 176 0.27 3.49 20.22
CA PHE A 176 0.67 4.86 19.92
C PHE A 176 0.45 5.21 18.45
N LEU A 177 0.92 4.38 17.51
CA LEU A 177 0.74 4.59 16.08
C LEU A 177 -0.74 4.52 15.66
N TYR A 178 -1.50 3.58 16.24
CA TYR A 178 -2.95 3.51 16.04
C TYR A 178 -3.63 4.80 16.52
N ALA A 179 -3.29 5.26 17.72
CA ALA A 179 -3.86 6.47 18.30
C ALA A 179 -3.53 7.70 17.43
N GLN A 180 -2.31 7.81 16.90
CA GLN A 180 -1.93 8.89 15.98
C GLN A 180 -2.73 8.89 14.66
N GLY A 181 -3.16 7.73 14.19
CA GLY A 181 -3.99 7.62 12.97
C GLY A 181 -5.46 7.94 13.20
N VAL A 182 -5.95 7.78 14.43
CA VAL A 182 -7.39 7.85 14.76
C VAL A 182 -7.77 9.12 15.51
N PHE A 183 -6.91 9.63 16.38
CA PHE A 183 -7.19 10.79 17.22
C PHE A 183 -6.34 11.99 16.79
N ASP A 184 -6.94 13.18 16.82
CA ASP A 184 -6.21 14.43 16.59
C ASP A 184 -5.39 14.81 17.83
N PHE A 185 -4.11 14.48 17.81
CA PHE A 185 -3.17 14.90 18.84
C PHE A 185 -2.43 16.20 18.47
N GLN A 186 -2.74 16.85 17.34
CA GLN A 186 -2.08 18.07 16.85
C GLN A 186 -0.54 18.02 16.84
N VAL A 187 0.06 16.83 16.75
CA VAL A 187 1.52 16.64 16.86
C VAL A 187 2.27 17.24 15.66
N SER A 188 1.56 17.48 14.54
CA SER A 188 2.11 18.17 13.38
C SER A 188 1.02 18.88 12.59
N GLU A 189 1.03 20.22 12.59
CA GLU A 189 0.21 21.06 11.69
C GLU A 189 0.53 20.80 10.20
N ALA A 190 1.63 20.09 9.90
CA ALA A 190 2.11 19.83 8.54
C ALA A 190 1.68 18.46 7.97
N SER A 191 0.79 17.71 8.62
CA SER A 191 0.33 16.42 8.07
C SER A 191 -0.45 16.64 6.77
N THR A 192 0.00 16.00 5.69
CA THR A 192 -0.72 15.97 4.40
C THR A 192 -1.71 14.81 4.31
N ILE A 193 -1.83 14.00 5.36
CA ILE A 193 -2.69 12.82 5.41
C ILE A 193 -3.76 13.07 6.49
N PRO A 194 -5.07 13.01 6.13
CA PRO A 194 -6.16 13.09 7.10
C PRO A 194 -6.11 11.94 8.11
N LEU A 195 -6.78 12.10 9.25
CA LEU A 195 -7.05 10.98 10.15
C LEU A 195 -7.81 9.88 9.41
N TRP A 196 -7.65 8.64 9.87
CA TRP A 196 -8.23 7.46 9.20
C TRP A 196 -9.75 7.57 9.05
N ASN A 197 -10.42 8.11 10.06
CA ASN A 197 -11.87 8.28 10.06
C ASN A 197 -12.35 9.45 9.17
N ASP A 198 -11.45 10.36 8.82
CA ASP A 198 -11.77 11.59 8.10
C ASP A 198 -11.31 11.57 6.64
N ARG A 199 -10.56 10.53 6.23
CA ARG A 199 -10.00 10.40 4.88
C ARG A 199 -11.04 10.59 3.78
N ASP A 200 -12.23 10.05 4.00
CA ASP A 200 -13.31 9.99 3.01
C ASP A 200 -14.51 10.89 3.39
N ALA A 201 -14.31 11.84 4.31
CA ALA A 201 -15.36 12.68 4.89
C ALA A 201 -16.15 13.52 3.85
N HIS A 202 -15.58 13.71 2.66
CA HIS A 202 -16.18 14.48 1.58
C HIS A 202 -17.09 13.65 0.66
N TYR A 203 -16.91 12.31 0.60
CA TYR A 203 -17.72 11.43 -0.25
C TYR A 203 -19.22 11.49 0.04
N PRO A 204 -19.72 11.58 1.29
CA PRO A 204 -21.16 11.71 1.54
C PRO A 204 -21.77 12.99 0.92
N GLN A 205 -21.01 14.08 0.86
CA GLN A 205 -21.47 15.34 0.27
C GLN A 205 -21.53 15.23 -1.26
N ILE A 206 -20.50 14.64 -1.87
CA ILE A 206 -20.47 14.36 -3.30
C ILE A 206 -21.58 13.41 -3.71
N ALA A 207 -21.83 12.35 -2.94
CA ALA A 207 -22.89 11.38 -3.19
C ALA A 207 -24.27 12.06 -3.24
N ARG A 208 -24.60 12.88 -2.22
CA ARG A 208 -25.86 13.64 -2.21
C ARG A 208 -26.00 14.60 -3.39
N TRP A 209 -24.89 15.21 -3.81
CA TRP A 209 -24.90 16.08 -4.99
C TRP A 209 -25.16 15.27 -6.26
N LEU A 210 -24.51 14.11 -6.43
CA LEU A 210 -24.75 13.22 -7.57
C LEU A 210 -26.19 12.68 -7.58
N ASP A 211 -26.78 12.41 -6.42
CA ASP A 211 -28.19 11.98 -6.33
C ASP A 211 -29.17 13.03 -6.84
N ALA A 212 -28.83 14.31 -6.69
CA ALA A 212 -29.64 15.41 -7.18
C ALA A 212 -29.33 15.82 -8.64
N ASN A 213 -28.12 15.52 -9.16
CA ASN A 213 -27.62 16.12 -10.40
C ASN A 213 -27.17 15.11 -11.48
N ALA A 214 -26.99 13.83 -11.14
CA ALA A 214 -26.54 12.78 -12.03
C ALA A 214 -27.58 11.65 -12.12
N ARG A 215 -27.54 10.88 -13.21
CA ARG A 215 -28.41 9.70 -13.32
C ARG A 215 -27.93 8.61 -12.38
N ALA A 216 -28.83 7.72 -11.99
CA ALA A 216 -28.51 6.62 -11.08
C ALA A 216 -27.56 5.57 -11.69
N ASP A 217 -27.55 5.46 -13.01
CA ASP A 217 -26.73 4.51 -13.79
C ASP A 217 -25.38 5.10 -14.26
N ASP A 218 -25.17 6.41 -14.08
CA ASP A 218 -23.91 7.08 -14.38
C ASP A 218 -22.80 6.53 -13.44
N SER A 219 -21.73 6.01 -14.04
CA SER A 219 -20.56 5.58 -13.26
C SER A 219 -19.64 6.77 -12.94
N VAL A 220 -18.96 6.70 -11.81
CA VAL A 220 -18.05 7.73 -11.32
C VAL A 220 -16.62 7.20 -11.28
N MET A 221 -15.68 7.92 -11.87
CA MET A 221 -14.25 7.64 -11.71
C MET A 221 -13.69 8.32 -10.47
N VAL A 222 -13.00 7.58 -9.62
CA VAL A 222 -12.43 8.07 -8.36
C VAL A 222 -11.17 7.28 -8.01
N ILE A 223 -10.30 7.84 -7.18
CA ILE A 223 -9.04 7.19 -6.79
C ILE A 223 -9.22 6.05 -5.77
N ASP A 224 -10.34 6.04 -5.03
CA ASP A 224 -10.74 4.95 -4.13
C ASP A 224 -12.18 4.49 -4.40
N PRO A 225 -12.40 3.69 -5.47
CA PRO A 225 -13.72 3.20 -5.82
C PRO A 225 -14.40 2.38 -4.71
N PRO A 226 -13.69 1.50 -3.97
CA PRO A 226 -14.29 0.78 -2.84
C PRO A 226 -14.84 1.72 -1.76
N SER A 227 -14.09 2.74 -1.35
CA SER A 227 -14.57 3.67 -0.33
C SER A 227 -15.75 4.50 -0.84
N PHE A 228 -15.66 5.03 -2.06
CA PHE A 228 -16.76 5.79 -2.65
C PHE A 228 -18.03 4.95 -2.81
N TYR A 229 -17.92 3.67 -3.22
CA TYR A 229 -19.05 2.75 -3.30
C TYR A 229 -19.66 2.45 -1.93
N ASN A 230 -18.83 2.28 -0.91
CA ASN A 230 -19.30 2.03 0.46
C ASN A 230 -20.21 3.15 0.97
N VAL A 231 -19.93 4.41 0.57
CA VAL A 231 -20.70 5.59 0.98
C VAL A 231 -21.87 5.89 0.05
N SER A 232 -21.68 5.80 -1.26
CA SER A 232 -22.65 6.29 -2.25
C SER A 232 -23.54 5.21 -2.85
N HIS A 233 -23.12 3.93 -2.77
CA HIS A 233 -23.69 2.82 -3.52
C HIS A 233 -23.76 3.02 -5.05
N ARG A 234 -23.06 4.04 -5.58
CA ARG A 234 -22.96 4.31 -7.02
C ARG A 234 -21.84 3.49 -7.63
N ARG A 235 -22.02 3.10 -8.89
CA ARG A 235 -20.97 2.42 -9.66
C ARG A 235 -19.74 3.29 -9.73
N ALA A 236 -18.64 2.77 -9.21
CA ALA A 236 -17.37 3.47 -9.15
C ALA A 236 -16.31 2.65 -9.91
N LEU A 237 -15.46 3.35 -10.65
CA LEU A 237 -14.27 2.76 -11.27
C LEU A 237 -13.04 3.60 -10.95
N MET A 238 -11.87 2.96 -11.02
CA MET A 238 -10.61 3.63 -10.77
C MET A 238 -10.39 4.72 -11.81
N LEU A 239 -9.95 5.90 -11.37
CA LEU A 239 -9.48 6.96 -12.26
C LEU A 239 -8.17 6.53 -12.96
N PRO A 240 -8.13 6.42 -14.31
CA PRO A 240 -6.91 6.06 -15.04
C PRO A 240 -5.74 6.99 -14.74
N THR A 241 -4.54 6.44 -14.72
CA THR A 241 -3.33 7.16 -14.28
C THR A 241 -2.39 7.59 -15.40
N ASP A 242 -2.61 7.12 -16.62
CA ASP A 242 -1.74 7.29 -17.78
C ASP A 242 -1.93 8.63 -18.49
N SER A 243 -3.16 9.07 -18.74
CA SER A 243 -3.42 10.35 -19.40
C SER A 243 -4.89 10.81 -19.32
N ALA A 244 -5.18 12.05 -19.74
CA ALA A 244 -6.55 12.52 -19.89
C ALA A 244 -7.32 11.74 -20.98
N GLU A 245 -6.65 11.37 -22.07
CA GLU A 245 -7.21 10.54 -23.13
C GLU A 245 -7.63 9.16 -22.61
N ALA A 246 -6.86 8.60 -21.67
CA ALA A 246 -7.20 7.36 -21.01
C ALA A 246 -8.47 7.47 -20.14
N ILE A 247 -8.65 8.60 -19.45
CA ILE A 247 -9.87 8.93 -18.71
C ILE A 247 -11.06 9.00 -19.68
N PHE A 248 -10.93 9.70 -20.80
CA PHE A 248 -11.98 9.73 -21.83
C PHE A 248 -12.29 8.34 -22.42
N ALA A 249 -11.26 7.53 -22.66
CA ALA A 249 -11.43 6.18 -23.20
C ALA A 249 -12.11 5.24 -22.19
N ALA A 250 -11.75 5.32 -20.90
CA ALA A 250 -12.39 4.58 -19.82
C ALA A 250 -13.84 5.03 -19.62
N ALA A 251 -14.09 6.34 -19.68
CA ALA A 251 -15.42 6.94 -19.61
C ALA A 251 -16.36 6.37 -20.68
N ARG A 252 -15.93 6.37 -21.94
CA ARG A 252 -16.71 5.77 -23.04
C ARG A 252 -16.91 4.27 -22.86
N LYS A 253 -15.88 3.53 -22.44
CA LYS A 253 -15.95 2.06 -22.31
C LYS A 253 -16.87 1.62 -21.18
N TYR A 254 -16.86 2.33 -20.05
CA TYR A 254 -17.57 1.94 -18.84
C TYR A 254 -18.77 2.82 -18.51
N ASN A 255 -19.19 3.69 -19.43
CA ASN A 255 -20.27 4.66 -19.23
C ASN A 255 -20.04 5.50 -17.96
N ALA A 256 -18.80 5.98 -17.78
CA ALA A 256 -18.47 6.89 -16.71
C ALA A 256 -18.70 8.32 -17.18
N ARG A 257 -19.52 9.06 -16.44
CA ARG A 257 -19.88 10.44 -16.80
C ARG A 257 -19.19 11.47 -15.93
N TYR A 258 -18.83 11.09 -14.71
CA TYR A 258 -18.19 11.97 -13.76
C TYR A 258 -16.85 11.40 -13.31
N PHE A 259 -15.93 12.28 -12.96
CA PHE A 259 -14.80 11.91 -12.13
C PHE A 259 -14.59 12.89 -10.98
N ILE A 260 -14.06 12.36 -9.88
CA ILE A 260 -13.71 13.13 -8.69
C ILE A 260 -12.20 13.35 -8.71
N LEU A 261 -11.78 14.60 -8.66
CA LEU A 261 -10.38 15.02 -8.61
C LEU A 261 -10.05 15.54 -7.21
N GLU A 262 -9.28 14.75 -6.49
CA GLU A 262 -8.91 14.96 -5.08
C GLU A 262 -7.45 15.42 -4.94
N PHE A 263 -7.02 15.71 -3.71
CA PHE A 263 -5.60 16.02 -3.45
C PHE A 263 -4.67 14.86 -3.85
N ASP A 264 -5.08 13.62 -3.59
CA ASP A 264 -4.40 12.43 -4.10
C ASP A 264 -4.98 12.16 -5.50
N HIS A 265 -4.21 12.45 -6.54
CA HIS A 265 -4.63 12.33 -7.94
C HIS A 265 -3.49 11.85 -8.83
N PRO A 266 -3.79 11.25 -9.99
CA PRO A 266 -2.76 10.89 -10.95
C PRO A 266 -1.93 12.09 -11.41
N ARG A 267 -0.61 11.90 -11.55
CA ARG A 267 0.33 12.96 -11.97
C ARG A 267 -0.11 13.74 -13.21
N PRO A 268 -0.68 13.13 -14.28
CA PRO A 268 -1.14 13.87 -15.45
C PRO A 268 -2.23 14.92 -15.15
N LEU A 269 -2.94 14.81 -14.02
CA LEU A 269 -3.99 15.74 -13.61
C LEU A 269 -3.49 16.82 -12.66
N GLN A 270 -2.18 16.88 -12.36
CA GLN A 270 -1.63 17.84 -11.40
C GLN A 270 -1.88 19.30 -11.77
N ASP A 271 -1.70 19.65 -13.04
CA ASP A 271 -1.94 21.02 -13.49
C ASP A 271 -3.43 21.34 -13.62
N LEU A 272 -4.28 20.33 -13.82
CA LEU A 272 -5.74 20.48 -13.76
C LEU A 272 -6.20 20.75 -12.32
N TYR A 273 -5.69 19.98 -11.36
CA TYR A 273 -5.98 20.17 -9.93
C TYR A 273 -5.45 21.51 -9.40
N ALA A 274 -4.28 21.93 -9.88
CA ALA A 274 -3.69 23.24 -9.58
C ALA A 274 -4.37 24.39 -10.37
N GLU A 275 -5.38 24.09 -11.20
CA GLU A 275 -6.12 25.05 -12.03
C GLU A 275 -5.23 25.88 -12.97
N LYS A 276 -4.08 25.35 -13.36
CA LYS A 276 -3.18 26.00 -14.34
C LYS A 276 -3.62 25.74 -15.78
N ILE A 277 -4.37 24.66 -16.00
CA ILE A 277 -4.89 24.27 -17.30
C ILE A 277 -6.37 23.93 -17.21
N SER A 278 -7.04 24.00 -18.35
CA SER A 278 -8.35 23.39 -18.59
C SER A 278 -8.21 22.36 -19.70
N ILE A 279 -8.88 21.22 -19.58
CA ILE A 279 -8.88 20.18 -20.60
C ILE A 279 -10.23 20.21 -21.30
N ALA A 280 -10.24 20.40 -22.61
CA ALA A 280 -11.47 20.37 -23.40
C ALA A 280 -12.19 19.04 -23.20
N GLY A 281 -13.50 19.09 -22.93
CA GLY A 281 -14.30 17.90 -22.61
C GLY A 281 -14.39 17.58 -21.12
N PHE A 282 -13.62 18.22 -20.25
CA PHE A 282 -13.83 18.18 -18.80
C PHE A 282 -14.49 19.48 -18.32
N THR A 283 -15.71 19.38 -17.81
CA THR A 283 -16.44 20.53 -17.27
C THR A 283 -16.56 20.38 -15.77
N ARG A 284 -16.01 21.32 -15.00
CA ARG A 284 -16.17 21.32 -13.55
C ARG A 284 -17.61 21.67 -13.18
N VAL A 285 -18.29 20.77 -12.49
CA VAL A 285 -19.71 20.89 -12.14
C VAL A 285 -19.95 21.13 -10.65
N ALA A 286 -18.99 20.78 -9.79
CA ALA A 286 -19.07 21.05 -8.36
C ALA A 286 -17.68 21.14 -7.69
N ILE A 287 -17.65 21.77 -6.52
CA ILE A 287 -16.47 21.91 -5.66
C ILE A 287 -16.87 21.54 -4.23
N PHE A 288 -16.08 20.68 -3.60
CA PHE A 288 -16.20 20.26 -2.22
C PHE A 288 -14.88 20.47 -1.50
N ARG A 289 -14.83 20.08 -0.23
CA ARG A 289 -13.62 20.09 0.57
C ARG A 289 -13.44 18.79 1.32
N ASP A 290 -12.20 18.35 1.42
CA ASP A 290 -11.83 17.22 2.28
C ASP A 290 -11.62 17.65 3.74
N ALA A 291 -11.28 16.69 4.59
CA ALA A 291 -11.08 16.92 6.02
C ALA A 291 -9.92 17.87 6.36
N LEU A 292 -8.95 18.04 5.44
CA LEU A 292 -7.87 19.00 5.59
C LEU A 292 -8.19 20.33 4.87
N ASN A 293 -9.47 20.58 4.59
CA ASN A 293 -9.98 21.77 3.93
C ASN A 293 -9.43 21.98 2.50
N ARG A 294 -8.87 20.93 1.88
CA ARG A 294 -8.35 20.96 0.51
C ARG A 294 -9.50 20.82 -0.48
N ARG A 295 -9.36 21.42 -1.66
CA ARG A 295 -10.43 21.42 -2.67
C ARG A 295 -10.55 20.03 -3.28
N VAL A 296 -11.79 19.58 -3.46
CA VAL A 296 -12.12 18.39 -4.24
C VAL A 296 -13.05 18.83 -5.35
N PHE A 297 -12.72 18.47 -6.59
CA PHE A 297 -13.48 18.90 -7.76
C PHE A 297 -14.25 17.72 -8.33
N VAL A 298 -15.49 17.98 -8.76
CA VAL A 298 -16.25 17.02 -9.57
C VAL A 298 -16.29 17.56 -10.99
N TYR A 299 -15.84 16.74 -11.92
CA TYR A 299 -15.86 17.03 -13.35
C TYR A 299 -16.86 16.12 -14.05
N GLU A 300 -17.64 16.69 -14.96
CA GLU A 300 -18.41 15.98 -15.97
C GLU A 300 -17.56 15.82 -17.23
N ILE A 301 -17.65 14.63 -17.84
CA ILE A 301 -16.92 14.25 -19.04
C ILE A 301 -17.87 14.34 -20.22
N ALA A 302 -17.51 15.12 -21.23
CA ALA A 302 -18.20 15.15 -22.51
C ALA A 302 -18.13 13.75 -23.16
N GLN A 303 -19.30 13.22 -23.51
CA GLN A 303 -19.45 11.92 -24.17
C GLN A 303 -19.31 12.05 -25.68
#